data_AF-A0A2V9YZI8-F1
#
_entry.id   AF-A0A2V9YZI8-F1
#
_cell.length_a   1.000
_cell.length_b   1.000
_cell.length_c   1.000
_cell.angle_alpha   90.00
_cell.angle_beta   90.00
_cell.angle_gamma   90.00
#
_symmetry.space_group_name_H-M   'P 1'
#
loop_
_entity.id
_entity.type
_entity.pdbx_description
1 polymer ?
#
loop_
_entity_poly.entity_id
_entity_poly.type
_entity_poly.pdbx_seq_one_letter_code
_entity_poly.pdbx_strand_id
1 'polypeptide(L)'
;MSDLLLPVITENGHLRSSVVLLQVEWHRQPGDWDELRKQILEMLRRSIRAGGDLLLPASACSPTRESFFILASTDLERAQLMLRRIRERLAGLSELASCGSVSVSARGIWLPTRSGETSLEKLTAQVAEKITRLARAADAQSEERLK
;
A
#
# COMPACT_ATOMS: atom_id res chain seq x y z
N MET A 1 -17.11 -5.90 -4.43
CA MET A 1 -15.98 -4.97 -4.23
C MET A 1 -15.96 -4.30 -2.84
N SER A 2 -16.91 -4.61 -1.96
CA SER A 2 -17.08 -3.98 -0.63
C SER A 2 -16.16 -4.54 0.46
N ASP A 3 -15.74 -5.80 0.35
CA ASP A 3 -14.94 -6.49 1.40
C ASP A 3 -13.47 -6.06 1.45
N LEU A 4 -13.00 -5.36 0.42
CA LEU A 4 -11.63 -4.83 0.34
C LEU A 4 -11.35 -3.73 1.38
N LEU A 5 -12.36 -3.24 2.11
CA LEU A 5 -12.19 -2.14 3.07
C LEU A 5 -12.59 -2.48 4.50
N LEU A 6 -12.86 -3.76 4.81
CA LEU A 6 -12.98 -4.24 6.19
C LEU A 6 -11.87 -3.71 7.12
N PRO A 7 -10.58 -3.65 6.72
CA PRO A 7 -9.53 -3.11 7.58
C PRO A 7 -9.54 -1.60 7.76
N VAL A 8 -10.37 -0.85 7.03
CA VAL A 8 -10.61 0.60 7.26
C VAL A 8 -11.78 0.82 8.22
N ILE A 9 -12.58 -0.22 8.46
CA ILE A 9 -13.71 -0.21 9.36
C ILE A 9 -13.28 -0.84 10.71
N THR A 10 -13.72 -0.26 11.82
CA THR A 10 -13.57 -0.82 13.16
C THR A 10 -14.63 -1.88 13.40
N GLU A 11 -14.45 -2.77 14.37
CA GLU A 11 -15.47 -3.75 14.81
C GLU A 11 -16.82 -3.09 15.15
N ASN A 12 -16.81 -1.82 15.60
CA ASN A 12 -18.00 -1.04 15.91
C ASN A 12 -18.66 -0.36 14.68
N GLY A 13 -18.27 -0.69 13.45
CA GLY A 13 -18.85 -0.11 12.24
C GLY A 13 -18.49 1.36 11.97
N HIS A 14 -17.35 1.84 12.47
CA HIS A 14 -16.84 3.18 12.22
C HIS A 14 -15.61 3.14 11.31
N LEU A 15 -15.30 4.22 10.60
CA LEU A 15 -13.99 4.35 9.97
C LEU A 15 -12.92 4.47 11.06
N ARG A 16 -11.78 3.81 10.87
CA ARG A 16 -10.60 3.96 11.74
C ARG A 16 -10.13 5.41 11.74
N SER A 17 -9.59 5.86 12.85
CA SER A 17 -9.26 7.28 13.08
C SER A 17 -8.15 7.81 12.16
N SER A 18 -7.26 6.93 11.72
CA SER A 18 -6.18 7.26 10.79
C SER A 18 -5.85 6.06 9.93
N VAL A 19 -5.61 6.32 8.65
CA VAL A 19 -5.19 5.34 7.66
C VAL A 19 -4.11 5.96 6.78
N VAL A 20 -3.07 5.17 6.49
CA VAL A 20 -1.95 5.57 5.65
C VAL A 20 -1.85 4.62 4.47
N LEU A 21 -1.65 5.18 3.28
CA LEU A 21 -1.28 4.42 2.09
C LEU A 21 0.24 4.36 2.01
N LEU A 22 0.77 3.15 2.12
CA LEU A 22 2.16 2.83 1.87
C LEU A 22 2.29 2.36 0.42
N GLN A 23 3.34 2.80 -0.25
CA GLN A 23 3.73 2.31 -1.56
C GLN A 23 5.12 1.71 -1.44
N VAL A 24 5.26 0.48 -1.95
CA VAL A 24 6.54 -0.20 -2.15
C VAL A 24 6.70 -0.37 -3.64
N GLU A 25 7.61 0.39 -4.22
CA GLU A 25 7.83 0.44 -5.64
C GLU A 25 9.19 -0.17 -5.97
N TRP A 26 9.17 -0.97 -7.03
CA TRP A 26 10.32 -1.66 -7.55
C TRP A 26 10.63 -1.18 -8.95
N HIS A 27 11.86 -0.73 -9.19
CA HIS A 27 12.39 -0.52 -10.53
C HIS A 27 13.20 -1.75 -10.93
N ARG A 28 12.71 -2.46 -11.94
CA ARG A 28 13.21 -3.78 -12.35
C ARG A 28 14.25 -3.64 -13.47
N GLN A 29 15.35 -4.36 -13.33
CA GLN A 29 16.18 -4.78 -14.45
C GLN A 29 15.46 -5.92 -15.22
N PRO A 30 15.74 -6.11 -16.52
CA PRO A 30 15.21 -7.25 -17.28
C PRO A 30 15.63 -8.59 -16.66
N GLY A 31 14.70 -9.55 -16.51
CA GLY A 31 14.99 -10.87 -15.94
C GLY A 31 13.73 -11.68 -15.59
N ASP A 32 13.91 -12.89 -15.04
CA ASP A 32 12.82 -13.66 -14.42
C ASP A 32 12.63 -13.20 -12.97
N TRP A 33 11.42 -12.76 -12.66
CA TRP A 33 11.08 -12.09 -11.40
C TRP A 33 10.00 -12.80 -10.61
N ASP A 34 9.42 -13.88 -11.13
CA ASP A 34 8.23 -14.46 -10.52
C ASP A 34 8.50 -14.98 -9.11
N GLU A 35 9.68 -15.56 -8.89
CA GLU A 35 10.06 -16.07 -7.58
C GLU A 35 10.38 -14.93 -6.60
N LEU A 36 11.13 -13.93 -7.05
CA LEU A 36 11.46 -12.77 -6.23
C LEU A 36 10.21 -11.96 -5.87
N ARG A 37 9.26 -11.86 -6.80
CA ARG A 37 7.93 -11.27 -6.59
C ARG A 37 7.15 -11.99 -5.50
N LYS A 38 7.13 -13.33 -5.51
CA LYS A 38 6.48 -14.12 -4.44
C LYS A 38 7.14 -13.87 -3.08
N GLN A 39 8.47 -13.85 -3.04
CA GLN A 39 9.23 -13.58 -1.81
C GLN A 39 8.92 -12.18 -1.25
N ILE A 40 8.89 -11.15 -2.12
CA ILE A 40 8.50 -9.78 -1.73
C ILE A 40 7.07 -9.76 -1.20
N LEU A 41 6.11 -10.35 -1.91
CA LEU A 41 4.71 -10.40 -1.49
C LEU A 41 4.55 -11.09 -0.14
N GLU A 42 5.25 -12.20 0.08
CA GLU A 42 5.22 -12.91 1.35
C GLU A 42 5.85 -12.08 2.48
N MET A 43 6.99 -11.42 2.23
CA MET A 43 7.62 -10.53 3.20
C MET A 43 6.69 -9.35 3.55
N LEU A 44 6.05 -8.73 2.57
CA LEU A 44 5.08 -7.64 2.80
C LEU A 44 3.90 -8.15 3.62
N ARG A 45 3.34 -9.33 3.31
CA ARG A 45 2.28 -9.97 4.10
C ARG A 45 2.69 -10.23 5.56
N ARG A 46 3.95 -10.58 5.81
CA ARG A 46 4.51 -10.75 7.16
C ARG A 46 4.87 -9.41 7.85
N SER A 47 4.78 -8.29 7.12
CA SER A 47 5.09 -6.95 7.63
C SER A 47 3.85 -6.16 8.03
N ILE A 48 2.67 -6.61 7.64
CA ILE A 48 1.38 -5.97 7.94
C ILE A 48 0.73 -6.58 9.19
N ARG A 49 -0.03 -5.77 9.93
CA ARG A 49 -0.81 -6.23 11.10
C ARG A 49 -2.09 -6.93 10.66
N ALA A 50 -2.27 -8.18 11.07
CA ALA A 50 -3.50 -8.94 10.85
C ALA A 50 -4.74 -8.18 11.36
N GLY A 51 -5.79 -8.11 10.54
CA GLY A 51 -7.06 -7.47 10.88
C GLY A 51 -7.08 -5.94 10.92
N GLY A 52 -5.92 -5.27 10.72
CA GLY A 52 -5.83 -3.81 10.72
C GLY A 52 -5.21 -3.20 9.47
N ASP A 53 -4.35 -3.98 8.78
CA ASP A 53 -3.66 -3.53 7.59
C ASP A 53 -4.02 -4.44 6.41
N LEU A 54 -3.92 -3.91 5.19
CA LEU A 54 -4.27 -4.63 3.98
C LEU A 54 -3.23 -4.43 2.90
N LEU A 55 -2.73 -5.53 2.34
CA LEU A 55 -2.03 -5.49 1.07
C LEU A 55 -3.08 -5.40 -0.05
N LEU A 56 -3.10 -4.30 -0.79
CA LEU A 56 -4.00 -4.12 -1.90
C LEU A 56 -3.63 -5.08 -3.04
N PRO A 57 -4.62 -5.59 -3.80
CA PRO A 57 -4.34 -6.37 -4.99
C PRO A 57 -3.44 -5.56 -5.93
N ALA A 58 -2.44 -6.23 -6.52
CA ALA A 58 -1.39 -5.60 -7.32
C ALA A 58 -1.98 -4.59 -8.31
N SER A 59 -1.55 -3.34 -8.20
CA SER A 59 -1.95 -2.29 -9.13
C SER A 59 -0.75 -1.90 -9.98
N ALA A 60 -1.00 -1.82 -11.29
CA ALA A 60 -0.05 -1.42 -12.33
C ALA A 60 1.28 -2.20 -12.31
N CYS A 61 1.33 -3.27 -13.11
CA CYS A 61 2.57 -3.95 -13.46
C CYS A 61 3.03 -3.41 -14.82
N SER A 62 4.19 -2.77 -14.88
CA SER A 62 4.87 -2.47 -16.14
C SER A 62 6.11 -3.35 -16.28
N PRO A 63 6.68 -3.50 -17.50
CA PRO A 63 7.87 -4.34 -17.72
C PRO A 63 9.07 -3.94 -16.86
N THR A 64 9.16 -2.66 -16.48
CA THR A 64 10.29 -2.08 -15.75
C THR A 64 9.93 -1.65 -14.34
N ARG A 65 8.67 -1.78 -13.92
CA ARG A 65 8.22 -1.26 -12.63
C ARG A 65 7.06 -2.06 -12.04
N GLU A 66 7.12 -2.35 -10.74
CA GLU A 66 6.00 -2.91 -9.98
C GLU A 66 5.74 -2.09 -8.73
N SER A 67 4.47 -1.79 -8.46
CA SER A 67 4.05 -1.15 -7.21
C SER A 67 3.20 -2.11 -6.38
N PHE A 68 3.53 -2.23 -5.11
CA PHE A 68 2.71 -2.85 -4.09
C PHE A 68 2.19 -1.79 -3.13
N PHE A 69 0.89 -1.80 -2.87
CA PHE A 69 0.27 -0.83 -1.98
C PHE A 69 -0.23 -1.51 -0.72
N ILE A 70 0.08 -0.91 0.44
CA ILE A 70 -0.42 -1.36 1.73
C ILE A 70 -1.27 -0.25 2.33
N LEU A 71 -2.47 -0.57 2.74
CA LEU A 71 -3.34 0.28 3.51
C LEU A 71 -3.16 -0.05 4.99
N ALA A 72 -2.52 0.84 5.75
CA ALA A 72 -2.24 0.61 7.17
C ALA A 72 -3.17 1.45 8.05
N SER A 73 -3.81 0.82 9.04
CA SER A 73 -4.64 1.53 10.02
C SER A 73 -3.77 2.10 11.15
N THR A 74 -3.09 3.19 10.84
CA THR A 74 -2.18 3.87 11.74
C THR A 74 -1.98 5.32 11.33
N ASP A 75 -1.41 6.14 12.21
CA ASP A 75 -0.91 7.47 11.88
C ASP A 75 0.40 7.41 11.06
N LEU A 76 0.77 8.58 10.50
CA LEU A 76 1.95 8.70 9.64
C LEU A 76 3.26 8.40 10.38
N GLU A 77 3.37 8.73 11.67
CA GLU A 77 4.59 8.52 12.46
C GLU A 77 4.90 7.03 12.60
N ARG A 78 3.91 6.25 13.04
CA ARG A 78 4.00 4.80 13.13
C ARG A 78 4.15 4.14 11.75
N ALA A 79 3.54 4.72 10.71
CA ALA A 79 3.75 4.26 9.34
C ALA A 79 5.20 4.44 8.86
N GLN A 80 5.90 5.50 9.28
CA GLN A 80 7.33 5.67 8.98
C GLN A 80 8.19 4.58 9.64
N LEU A 81 7.86 4.16 10.86
CA LEU A 81 8.52 3.02 11.50
C LEU A 81 8.28 1.71 10.71
N MET A 82 7.05 1.51 10.22
CA MET A 82 6.72 0.38 9.37
C MET A 82 7.50 0.40 8.05
N LEU A 83 7.59 1.56 7.38
CA LEU A 83 8.42 1.74 6.18
C LEU A 83 9.88 1.38 6.43
N ARG A 84 10.45 1.85 7.55
CA ARG A 84 11.84 1.56 7.90
C ARG A 84 12.08 0.06 8.03
N ARG A 85 11.19 -0.66 8.73
CA ARG A 85 11.27 -2.12 8.87
C ARG A 85 11.13 -2.83 7.52
N ILE A 86 10.25 -2.35 6.64
CA ILE A 86 10.10 -2.88 5.28
C ILE A 86 11.40 -2.66 4.49
N ARG A 87 12.01 -1.47 4.54
CA ARG A 87 13.30 -1.19 3.90
C ARG A 87 14.40 -2.12 4.40
N GLU A 88 14.51 -2.30 5.72
CA GLU A 88 15.53 -3.18 6.33
C GLU A 88 15.34 -4.64 5.90
N ARG A 89 14.10 -5.13 5.86
CA ARG A 89 13.78 -6.49 5.38
C ARG A 89 14.09 -6.66 3.89
N LEU A 90 13.77 -5.66 3.07
CA LEU A 90 14.10 -5.67 1.64
C LEU A 90 15.62 -5.63 1.42
N ALA A 91 16.36 -4.80 2.15
CA ALA A 91 17.82 -4.77 2.04
C ALA A 91 18.47 -6.12 2.41
N GLY A 92 17.81 -6.94 3.23
CA GLY A 92 18.27 -8.28 3.59
C GLY A 92 18.06 -9.36 2.52
N LEU A 93 17.29 -9.11 1.45
CA LEU A 93 17.15 -10.06 0.35
C LEU A 93 18.26 -9.78 -0.66
N SER A 94 19.34 -10.57 -0.60
CA SER A 94 20.55 -10.40 -1.42
C SER A 94 20.29 -10.35 -2.93
N GLU A 95 19.24 -11.03 -3.38
CA GLU A 95 18.81 -11.07 -4.80
C GLU A 95 18.22 -9.73 -5.27
N LEU A 96 17.80 -8.85 -4.36
CA LEU A 96 17.19 -7.57 -4.74
C LEU A 96 18.21 -6.58 -5.32
N ALA A 97 19.46 -6.63 -4.86
CA ALA A 97 20.50 -5.70 -5.30
C ALA A 97 20.93 -5.94 -6.76
N SER A 98 20.90 -7.19 -7.21
CA SER A 98 21.21 -7.55 -8.61
C SER A 98 20.04 -7.28 -9.56
N CYS A 99 18.83 -7.26 -9.02
CA CYS A 99 17.63 -7.23 -9.84
C CYS A 99 17.07 -5.80 -9.96
N GLY A 100 17.36 -4.86 -9.05
CA GLY A 100 16.99 -3.46 -9.29
C GLY A 100 17.06 -2.55 -8.07
N SER A 101 16.19 -1.53 -8.04
CA SER A 101 16.12 -0.58 -6.93
C SER A 101 14.72 -0.47 -6.34
N VAL A 102 14.68 -0.11 -5.06
CA VAL A 102 13.43 0.03 -4.29
C VAL A 102 13.24 1.47 -3.88
N SER A 103 12.03 1.95 -4.05
CA SER A 103 11.54 3.10 -3.33
C SER A 103 10.38 2.67 -2.43
N VAL A 104 10.32 3.21 -1.21
CA VAL A 104 9.12 3.06 -0.38
C VAL A 104 8.69 4.42 0.14
N SER A 105 7.38 4.66 0.14
CA SER A 105 6.78 5.94 0.52
C SER A 105 5.50 5.74 1.34
N ALA A 106 5.12 6.76 2.10
CA ALA A 106 3.90 6.79 2.91
C ALA A 106 3.13 8.07 2.63
N ARG A 107 1.80 7.96 2.51
CA ARG A 107 0.89 9.09 2.35
C ARG A 107 -0.30 8.92 3.27
N GLY A 108 -0.51 9.87 4.17
CA GLY A 108 -1.70 9.91 5.01
C GLY A 108 -2.97 10.07 4.17
N ILE A 109 -4.01 9.31 4.49
CA ILE A 109 -5.32 9.43 3.87
C ILE A 109 -6.23 10.18 4.82
N TRP A 110 -6.72 11.34 4.39
CA TRP A 110 -7.80 12.01 5.10
C TRP A 110 -9.10 11.23 4.90
N LEU A 111 -9.70 10.76 6.00
CA LEU A 111 -10.94 10.00 5.98
C LEU A 111 -12.14 10.94 6.18
N PRO A 112 -13.23 10.73 5.45
CA PRO A 112 -14.43 11.52 5.62
C PRO A 112 -15.03 11.29 7.01
N THR A 113 -15.39 12.36 7.70
CA THR A 113 -16.15 12.28 8.95
C THR A 113 -17.58 11.85 8.66
N ARG A 114 -18.13 10.95 9.48
CA ARG A 114 -19.54 10.55 9.37
C ARG A 114 -20.43 11.73 9.73
N SER A 115 -21.10 12.32 8.73
CA SER A 115 -22.28 13.16 8.98
C SER A 115 -23.48 12.25 9.26
N GLY A 116 -24.42 12.69 10.08
CA GLY A 116 -25.53 11.87 10.58
C GLY A 116 -26.39 11.18 9.51
N GLU A 117 -26.36 11.66 8.27
CA GLU A 117 -27.15 11.14 7.14
C GLU A 117 -26.37 10.17 6.23
N THR A 118 -25.07 9.98 6.44
CA THR A 118 -24.26 9.14 5.53
C THR A 118 -24.16 7.70 6.04
N SER A 119 -24.62 6.73 5.20
CA SER A 119 -24.48 5.30 5.51
C SER A 119 -23.01 4.87 5.49
N LEU A 120 -22.70 3.79 6.24
CA LEU A 120 -21.36 3.23 6.28
C LEU A 120 -20.93 2.73 4.90
N GLU A 121 -21.83 2.14 4.09
CA GLU A 121 -21.46 1.70 2.75
C GLU A 121 -21.05 2.87 1.86
N LYS A 122 -21.77 4.00 1.95
CA LYS A 122 -21.46 5.21 1.17
C LYS A 122 -20.11 5.82 1.58
N LEU A 123 -19.80 5.85 2.88
CA LEU A 123 -18.48 6.27 3.37
C LEU A 123 -17.37 5.33 2.90
N THR A 124 -17.63 4.02 2.95
CA THR A 124 -16.69 2.99 2.52
C THR A 124 -16.38 3.11 1.03
N ALA A 125 -17.41 3.30 0.19
CA ALA A 125 -17.25 3.53 -1.24
C ALA A 125 -16.40 4.78 -1.55
N GLN A 126 -16.63 5.89 -0.84
CA GLN A 126 -15.84 7.12 -1.00
C GLN A 126 -14.36 6.90 -0.63
N VAL A 127 -14.09 6.17 0.45
CA VAL A 127 -12.72 5.83 0.85
C VAL A 127 -12.06 4.92 -0.19
N ALA A 128 -12.79 3.93 -0.72
CA ALA A 128 -12.28 3.02 -1.77
C ALA A 128 -11.88 3.79 -3.03
N GLU A 129 -12.76 4.68 -3.47
CA GLU A 129 -12.51 5.51 -4.64
C GLU A 129 -11.29 6.42 -4.43
N LYS A 130 -11.18 7.01 -3.24
CA LYS A 130 -10.04 7.87 -2.87
C LYS A 130 -8.73 7.10 -2.86
N ILE A 131 -8.70 5.91 -2.23
CA ILE A 131 -7.51 5.03 -2.21
C ILE A 131 -7.12 4.65 -3.64
N THR A 132 -8.09 4.23 -4.46
CA THR A 132 -7.87 3.85 -5.86
C THR A 132 -7.27 5.01 -6.66
N ARG A 133 -7.80 6.23 -6.47
CA ARG A 133 -7.29 7.43 -7.12
C ARG A 133 -5.88 7.78 -6.66
N LEU A 134 -5.59 7.66 -5.36
CA LEU A 134 -4.26 7.91 -4.80
C LEU A 134 -3.22 6.90 -5.28
N ALA A 135 -3.57 5.62 -5.36
CA ALA A 135 -2.70 4.58 -5.90
C ALA A 135 -2.36 4.85 -7.37
N ARG A 136 -3.39 5.12 -8.20
CA ARG A 136 -3.18 5.49 -9.62
C ARG A 136 -2.33 6.75 -9.80
N ALA A 137 -2.57 7.77 -8.99
CA ALA A 137 -1.79 9.01 -9.04
C ALA A 137 -0.34 8.79 -8.58
N ALA A 138 -0.12 8.00 -7.53
CA ALA A 138 1.22 7.64 -7.08
C ALA A 138 1.98 6.85 -8.16
N ASP A 139 1.28 6.00 -8.90
CA ASP A 139 1.86 5.31 -10.05
C ASP A 139 2.23 6.28 -11.18
N ALA A 140 1.35 7.18 -11.58
CA ALA A 140 1.63 8.16 -12.64
C ALA A 140 2.79 9.12 -12.27
N GLN A 141 2.83 9.62 -11.02
CA GLN A 141 3.88 10.53 -10.55
C GLN A 141 5.28 9.92 -10.57
N SER A 142 5.35 8.60 -10.41
CA SER A 142 6.61 7.87 -10.40
C SER A 142 7.09 7.52 -11.81
N GLU A 143 6.19 7.50 -12.81
CA GLU A 143 6.58 7.42 -14.24
C GLU A 143 7.14 8.74 -14.76
N GLU A 144 6.58 9.88 -14.32
CA GLU A 144 7.03 11.21 -14.76
C GLU A 144 8.42 11.59 -14.20
N ARG A 145 8.79 11.05 -13.03
CA ARG A 145 10.12 11.24 -12.43
C ARG A 145 11.26 10.50 -13.12
N LEU A 146 10.96 9.57 -14.03
CA LEU A 146 11.96 8.78 -14.77
C LEU A 146 12.21 9.28 -16.20
N LYS A 147 11.45 10.28 -16.66
CA LYS A 147 11.63 10.95 -17.96
C LYS A 147 12.46 12.20 -17.81
#